data_AF-A0A136LFE7-F1
#
_entry.id   AF-A0A136LFE7-F1
#
_cell.length_a   1.000
_cell.length_b   1.000
_cell.length_c   1.000
_cell.angle_alpha   90.00
_cell.angle_beta   90.00
_cell.angle_gamma   90.00
#
_symmetry.space_group_name_H-M   'P 1'
#
loop_
_entity.id
_entity.type
_entity.pdbx_description
1 polymer ?
#
loop_
_entity_poly.entity_id
_entity_poly.type
_entity_poly.pdbx_seq_one_letter_code
_entity_poly.pdbx_strand_id
1 'polypeptide(L)'
;MNDDMRVFLSADIEGCTGLVSWSQCGRPDGQHYDFGFARRMMTHDVNAAIRGARFGGAKQVVLKDSHGNSKNLLIDELEAGTQLVTGHGSAIDGMMQGVDSTFDCAVLIGYHAMAGTRAGVMEHTISGRVHRLWI
;
A
#
# COMPACT_ATOMS: atom_id res chain seq x y z
N MET A 1 18.69 6.00 20.58
CA MET A 1 17.74 5.66 19.49
C MET A 1 18.50 5.80 18.19
N ASN A 2 18.14 5.08 17.10
CA ASN A 2 18.79 5.29 15.81
C ASN A 2 18.38 6.68 15.30
N ASP A 3 19.33 7.63 15.26
CA ASP A 3 19.04 9.02 14.91
C ASP A 3 18.77 9.22 13.42
N ASP A 4 18.98 8.19 12.60
CA ASP A 4 18.75 8.18 11.15
C ASP A 4 17.70 7.14 10.71
N MET A 5 16.81 6.70 11.62
CA MET A 5 15.87 5.60 11.32
C MET A 5 15.05 5.83 10.03
N ARG A 6 15.16 4.89 9.08
CA ARG A 6 14.46 4.88 7.79
C ARG A 6 13.44 3.75 7.76
N VAL A 7 12.18 4.10 7.49
CA VAL A 7 11.07 3.15 7.40
C VAL A 7 10.53 3.13 5.98
N PHE A 8 10.41 1.94 5.41
CA PHE A 8 9.75 1.70 4.13
C PHE A 8 8.31 1.23 4.36
N LEU A 9 7.35 1.84 3.67
CA LEU A 9 5.94 1.47 3.71
C LEU A 9 5.56 0.96 2.32
N SER A 10 4.93 -0.20 2.24
CA SER A 10 4.24 -0.67 1.05
C SER A 10 2.74 -0.66 1.32
N ALA A 11 1.97 0.03 0.49
CA ALA A 11 0.54 0.19 0.68
C ALA A 11 -0.25 -0.45 -0.47
N ASP A 12 -1.09 -1.42 -0.11
CA ASP A 12 -2.11 -2.01 -0.98
C ASP A 12 -3.50 -1.51 -0.55
N ILE A 13 -4.56 -1.79 -1.33
CA ILE A 13 -5.88 -1.18 -1.08
C ILE A 13 -6.89 -2.16 -0.47
N GLU A 14 -6.90 -3.43 -0.85
CA GLU A 14 -7.98 -4.37 -0.55
C GLU A 14 -8.21 -4.59 0.96
N GLY A 15 -7.14 -4.55 1.74
CA GLY A 15 -7.18 -4.70 3.19
C GLY A 15 -7.38 -3.39 3.97
N CYS A 16 -7.58 -2.26 3.29
CA CYS A 16 -7.81 -0.98 3.96
C CYS A 16 -9.16 -0.92 4.67
N THR A 17 -9.22 -0.08 5.69
CA THR A 17 -10.37 0.09 6.56
C THR A 17 -11.64 0.40 5.76
N GLY A 18 -12.67 -0.42 5.96
CA GLY A 18 -14.00 -0.23 5.36
C GLY A 18 -14.12 -0.71 3.91
N LEU A 19 -13.09 -1.32 3.33
CA LEU A 19 -13.16 -1.89 1.98
C LEU A 19 -13.54 -3.37 2.06
N VAL A 20 -14.58 -3.72 1.31
CA VAL A 20 -15.26 -5.02 1.43
C VAL A 20 -15.62 -5.64 0.07
N SER A 21 -15.36 -4.93 -1.03
CA SER A 21 -15.79 -5.35 -2.36
C SER A 21 -14.89 -4.82 -3.47
N TRP A 22 -14.82 -5.57 -4.58
CA TRP A 22 -13.99 -5.24 -5.74
C TRP A 22 -14.37 -3.92 -6.43
N SER A 23 -15.61 -3.46 -6.31
CA SER A 23 -16.03 -2.15 -6.83
C SER A 23 -15.31 -0.99 -6.16
N GLN A 24 -14.75 -1.19 -4.96
CA GLN A 24 -13.95 -0.21 -4.23
C GLN A 24 -12.47 -0.22 -4.67
N CYS A 25 -11.95 -1.36 -5.11
CA CYS A 25 -10.50 -1.60 -5.26
C CYS A 25 -10.04 -1.79 -6.71
N GLY A 26 -10.86 -1.43 -7.70
CA GLY A 26 -10.55 -1.67 -9.12
C GLY A 26 -9.74 -0.55 -9.77
N ARG A 27 -10.45 0.38 -10.42
CA ARG A 27 -9.86 1.54 -11.11
C ARG A 27 -10.93 2.63 -11.30
N PRO A 28 -10.55 3.90 -11.51
CA PRO A 28 -11.50 4.97 -11.77
C PRO A 28 -11.98 4.91 -13.23
N ASP A 29 -12.97 4.06 -13.54
CA ASP A 29 -13.53 3.90 -14.90
C ASP A 29 -15.06 4.09 -14.97
N GLY A 30 -15.65 4.75 -13.96
CA GLY A 30 -17.08 5.06 -13.90
C GLY A 30 -17.96 3.88 -13.47
N GLN A 31 -17.46 2.64 -13.49
CA GLN A 31 -18.15 1.47 -12.94
C GLN A 31 -17.88 1.27 -11.43
N HIS A 32 -16.87 1.97 -10.91
CA HIS A 32 -16.36 1.84 -9.56
C HIS A 32 -16.60 3.15 -8.79
N TYR A 33 -17.87 3.46 -8.52
CA TYR A 33 -18.28 4.72 -7.88
C TYR A 33 -17.65 4.88 -6.47
N ASP A 34 -17.39 3.78 -5.78
CA ASP A 34 -16.78 3.78 -4.45
C ASP A 34 -15.25 3.90 -4.47
N PHE A 35 -14.59 3.92 -5.63
CA PHE A 35 -13.14 4.03 -5.72
C PHE A 35 -12.61 5.32 -5.06
N GLY A 36 -13.36 6.42 -5.14
CA GLY A 36 -13.02 7.66 -4.43
C GLY A 36 -13.02 7.49 -2.90
N PHE A 37 -13.93 6.70 -2.35
CA PHE A 37 -13.93 6.35 -0.93
C PHE A 37 -12.74 5.46 -0.58
N ALA A 38 -12.44 4.46 -1.42
CA ALA A 38 -11.30 3.57 -1.23
C ALA A 38 -9.97 4.32 -1.14
N ARG A 39 -9.72 5.26 -2.06
CA ARG A 39 -8.51 6.10 -2.05
C ARG A 39 -8.37 6.92 -0.77
N ARG A 40 -9.47 7.48 -0.26
CA ARG A 40 -9.49 8.22 1.01
C ARG A 40 -9.16 7.30 2.19
N MET A 41 -9.75 6.11 2.24
CA MET A 41 -9.47 5.14 3.32
C MET A 41 -8.05 4.59 3.26
N MET A 42 -7.52 4.32 2.06
CA MET A 42 -6.12 3.94 1.88
C MET A 42 -5.18 5.05 2.38
N THR A 43 -5.44 6.30 1.99
CA THR A 43 -4.65 7.45 2.44
C THR A 43 -4.77 7.65 3.95
N HIS A 44 -5.96 7.44 4.53
CA HIS A 44 -6.20 7.48 5.97
C HIS A 44 -5.31 6.47 6.74
N ASP A 45 -5.34 5.20 6.33
CA ASP A 45 -4.61 4.12 7.00
C ASP A 45 -3.09 4.29 6.86
N VAL A 46 -2.65 4.69 5.67
CA VAL A 46 -1.25 5.05 5.41
C VAL A 46 -0.80 6.23 6.28
N ASN A 47 -1.60 7.29 6.37
CA ASN A 47 -1.27 8.43 7.21
C ASN A 47 -1.19 8.04 8.70
N ALA A 48 -2.05 7.13 9.16
CA ALA A 48 -1.95 6.57 10.51
C ALA A 48 -0.63 5.82 10.72
N ALA A 49 -0.20 5.00 9.76
CA ALA A 49 1.08 4.31 9.81
C ALA A 49 2.28 5.27 9.77
N ILE A 50 2.24 6.32 8.95
CA ILE A 50 3.30 7.34 8.87
C ILE A 50 3.44 8.06 10.22
N ARG A 51 2.33 8.50 10.82
CA ARG A 51 2.34 9.12 12.16
C ARG A 51 2.86 8.16 13.22
N GLY A 52 2.45 6.89 13.17
CA GLY A 52 2.94 5.84 14.06
C GLY A 52 4.45 5.62 13.94
N ALA A 53 4.97 5.53 12.71
CA ALA A 53 6.41 5.37 12.45
C ALA A 53 7.20 6.56 13.00
N ARG A 54 6.74 7.79 12.77
CA ARG A 54 7.36 9.03 13.28
C ARG A 54 7.34 9.08 14.80
N PHE A 55 6.22 8.72 15.42
CA PHE A 55 6.12 8.59 16.87
C PHE A 55 7.11 7.55 17.41
N GLY A 56 7.33 6.45 16.68
CA GLY A 56 8.34 5.44 16.96
C GLY A 56 9.79 5.87 16.71
N GLY A 57 10.03 7.09 16.22
CA GLY A 57 11.37 7.65 16.01
C GLY A 57 11.83 7.71 14.55
N ALA A 58 11.02 7.28 13.58
CA ALA A 58 11.38 7.36 12.17
C ALA A 58 11.67 8.81 11.73
N LYS A 59 12.82 9.03 11.09
CA LYS A 59 13.20 10.32 10.51
C LYS A 59 12.91 10.40 9.03
N GLN A 60 12.95 9.26 8.34
CA GLN A 60 12.62 9.16 6.94
C GLN A 60 11.55 8.10 6.75
N VAL A 61 10.52 8.46 5.99
CA VAL A 61 9.44 7.55 5.61
C VAL A 61 9.33 7.58 4.10
N VAL A 62 9.60 6.43 3.49
CA VAL A 62 9.40 6.20 2.04
C VAL A 62 8.20 5.30 1.89
N LEU A 63 7.25 5.69 1.06
CA LEU A 63 5.99 5.01 0.85
C LEU A 63 5.86 4.61 -0.61
N LYS A 64 5.59 3.33 -0.87
CA LYS A 64 5.23 2.81 -2.18
C LYS A 64 3.72 2.61 -2.28
N ASP A 65 3.12 3.22 -3.29
CA ASP A 65 1.78 2.84 -3.75
C ASP A 65 1.89 1.53 -4.55
N SER A 66 1.38 0.45 -3.97
CA SER A 66 1.61 -0.91 -4.45
C SER A 66 0.39 -1.53 -5.12
N HIS A 67 -0.76 -0.86 -5.05
CA HIS A 67 -2.01 -1.37 -5.60
C HIS A 67 -2.13 -1.06 -7.10
N GLY A 68 -2.42 -2.09 -7.91
CA GLY A 68 -2.79 -1.93 -9.33
C GLY A 68 -1.82 -1.07 -10.15
N ASN A 69 -2.25 0.13 -10.53
CA ASN A 69 -1.45 1.07 -11.35
C ASN A 69 -0.56 2.03 -10.54
N SER A 70 -0.51 1.85 -9.21
CA SER A 70 0.28 2.64 -8.26
C SER A 70 -0.05 4.15 -8.23
N LYS A 71 -1.31 4.54 -8.47
CA LYS A 71 -1.77 5.95 -8.50
C LYS A 71 -3.03 6.18 -7.65
N ASN A 72 -3.08 5.57 -6.49
CA ASN A 72 -4.26 5.48 -5.64
C ASN A 72 -4.21 6.49 -4.48
N LEU A 73 -3.04 6.75 -3.92
CA LEU A 73 -2.90 7.70 -2.81
C LEU A 73 -3.25 9.14 -3.21
N LEU A 74 -3.82 9.89 -2.27
CA LEU A 74 -4.17 11.30 -2.42
C LEU A 74 -3.00 12.16 -1.91
N ILE A 75 -2.19 12.66 -2.84
CA ILE A 75 -0.93 13.37 -2.53
C ILE A 75 -1.19 14.63 -1.70
N ASP A 76 -2.29 15.31 -1.98
CA ASP A 76 -2.75 16.53 -1.28
C ASP A 76 -3.27 16.27 0.14
N GLU A 77 -3.55 15.01 0.48
CA GLU A 77 -3.99 14.59 1.83
C GLU A 77 -2.91 13.80 2.58
N LEU A 78 -1.77 13.49 1.95
CA LEU A 78 -0.72 12.66 2.53
C LEU A 78 0.08 13.44 3.60
N GLU A 79 0.50 12.75 4.66
CA GLU A 79 1.38 13.31 5.69
C GLU A 79 2.63 13.97 5.09
N ALA A 80 2.76 15.28 5.29
CA ALA A 80 3.84 16.09 4.72
C ALA A 80 5.23 15.55 5.11
N GLY A 81 6.21 15.67 4.20
CA GLY A 81 7.57 15.14 4.40
C GLY A 81 7.72 13.65 4.14
N THR A 82 6.68 12.97 3.68
CA THR A 82 6.75 11.59 3.19
C THR A 82 7.24 11.57 1.74
N GLN A 83 8.16 10.64 1.42
CA GLN A 83 8.58 10.42 0.04
C GLN A 83 7.68 9.36 -0.60
N LEU A 84 6.94 9.73 -1.62
CA LEU A 84 6.02 8.83 -2.32
C LEU A 84 6.64 8.29 -3.60
N VAL A 85 6.67 6.96 -3.72
CA VAL A 85 6.94 6.23 -4.95
C VAL A 85 5.60 5.85 -5.59
N THR A 86 5.24 6.54 -6.67
CA THR A 86 3.97 6.37 -7.39
C THR A 86 4.21 6.09 -8.87
N GLY A 87 3.20 5.55 -9.55
CA GLY A 87 3.27 5.12 -10.93
C GLY A 87 3.82 3.70 -11.09
N HIS A 88 3.47 3.13 -12.24
CA HIS A 88 3.94 1.81 -12.65
C HIS A 88 5.18 1.98 -13.52
N GLY A 89 6.30 1.41 -13.07
CA GLY A 89 7.55 1.31 -13.82
C GLY A 89 7.94 -0.15 -13.97
N SER A 90 8.65 -0.49 -15.05
CA SER A 90 9.08 -1.86 -15.40
C SER A 90 10.19 -2.44 -14.51
N ALA A 91 10.24 -2.04 -13.24
CA ALA A 91 11.28 -2.46 -12.33
C ALA A 91 10.88 -3.76 -11.61
N ILE A 92 11.89 -4.58 -11.32
CA ILE A 92 11.75 -5.97 -10.87
C ILE A 92 11.20 -6.11 -9.45
N ASP A 93 11.25 -5.04 -8.65
CA ASP A 93 10.96 -5.10 -7.22
C ASP A 93 9.45 -4.98 -6.91
N GLY A 94 8.61 -4.69 -7.92
CA GLY A 94 7.15 -4.71 -7.83
C GLY A 94 6.58 -3.86 -6.68
N MET A 95 5.86 -4.50 -5.76
CA MET A 95 5.24 -3.87 -4.58
C MET A 95 6.28 -3.38 -3.54
N MET A 96 7.56 -3.71 -3.71
CA MET A 96 8.64 -3.31 -2.82
C MET A 96 9.64 -2.38 -3.52
N GLN A 97 9.25 -1.75 -4.63
CA GLN A 97 10.11 -0.83 -5.37
C GLN A 97 10.69 0.29 -4.50
N GLY A 98 12.02 0.34 -4.45
CA GLY A 98 12.78 1.34 -3.72
C GLY A 98 13.23 0.92 -2.32
N VAL A 99 12.92 -0.30 -1.86
CA VAL A 99 13.50 -0.85 -0.64
C VAL A 99 14.92 -1.37 -0.90
N ASP A 100 15.81 -1.20 0.07
CA ASP A 100 17.17 -1.73 0.06
C ASP A 100 17.66 -2.01 1.49
N SER A 101 18.92 -2.39 1.65
CA SER A 101 19.53 -2.73 2.94
C SER A 101 19.76 -1.53 3.88
N THR A 102 19.41 -0.31 3.47
CA THR A 102 19.58 0.91 4.27
C THR A 102 18.34 1.28 5.09
N PHE A 103 17.22 0.56 4.89
CA PHE A 103 16.02 0.69 5.72
C PHE A 103 16.11 -0.18 6.97
N ASP A 104 15.68 0.36 8.11
CA ASP A 104 15.64 -0.37 9.38
C ASP A 104 14.46 -1.34 9.44
N CYS A 105 13.35 -1.02 8.78
CA CYS A 105 12.19 -1.89 8.68
C CYS A 105 11.29 -1.58 7.48
N ALA A 106 10.44 -2.56 7.16
CA ALA A 106 9.36 -2.42 6.21
C ALA A 106 8.01 -2.68 6.88
N VAL A 107 6.98 -1.94 6.47
CA VAL A 107 5.60 -2.08 6.95
C VAL A 107 4.68 -2.31 5.75
N LEU A 108 3.84 -3.34 5.82
CA LEU A 108 2.85 -3.67 4.80
C LEU A 108 1.46 -3.21 5.27
N ILE A 109 0.83 -2.31 4.53
CA ILE A 109 -0.40 -1.62 4.93
C ILE A 109 -1.50 -1.95 3.92
N GLY A 110 -2.70 -2.27 4.40
CA GLY A 110 -3.84 -2.56 3.52
C GLY A 110 -3.69 -3.86 2.71
N TYR A 111 -2.78 -4.75 3.12
CA TYR A 111 -2.59 -6.05 2.48
C TYR A 111 -3.74 -7.00 2.81
N HIS A 112 -3.97 -7.94 1.89
CA HIS A 112 -5.06 -8.92 1.97
C HIS A 112 -4.54 -10.36 2.00
N ALA A 113 -5.44 -11.32 2.16
CA ALA A 113 -5.11 -12.74 2.18
C ALA A 113 -4.66 -13.24 0.80
N MET A 114 -3.76 -14.21 0.79
CA MET A 114 -3.29 -14.86 -0.45
C MET A 114 -4.41 -15.67 -1.12
N ALA A 115 -4.23 -15.95 -2.41
CA ALA A 115 -5.23 -16.66 -3.21
C ALA A 115 -5.66 -18.01 -2.61
N GLY A 116 -6.97 -18.26 -2.58
CA GLY A 116 -7.56 -19.50 -2.05
C GLY A 116 -7.65 -19.56 -0.52
N THR A 117 -7.33 -18.48 0.19
CA THR A 117 -7.54 -18.40 1.64
C THR A 117 -9.04 -18.39 1.94
N ARG A 118 -9.51 -19.41 2.68
CA ARG A 118 -10.92 -19.52 3.05
C ARG A 118 -11.37 -18.28 3.83
N ALA A 119 -12.47 -17.66 3.36
CA ALA A 119 -13.07 -16.46 3.93
C ALA A 119 -12.15 -15.21 3.93
N GLY A 120 -11.10 -15.19 3.10
CA GLY A 120 -10.32 -13.98 2.84
C GLY A 120 -11.13 -12.98 2.02
N VAL A 121 -11.34 -11.78 2.54
CA VAL A 121 -11.96 -10.68 1.79
C VAL A 121 -11.02 -10.32 0.64
N MET A 122 -11.55 -10.32 -0.59
CA MET A 122 -10.80 -9.98 -1.81
C MET A 122 -9.47 -10.72 -1.92
N GLU A 123 -9.44 -11.98 -1.47
CA GLU A 123 -8.27 -12.83 -1.59
C GLU A 123 -7.80 -12.92 -3.05
N HIS A 124 -6.49 -12.84 -3.24
CA HIS A 124 -5.81 -13.15 -4.49
C HIS A 124 -4.29 -13.11 -4.24
N THR A 125 -3.49 -13.34 -5.29
CA THR A 125 -2.02 -13.23 -5.22
C THR A 125 -1.54 -12.49 -6.45
N ILE A 126 -1.11 -11.22 -6.33
CA ILE A 126 -0.62 -10.36 -7.45
C ILE A 126 -1.71 -10.01 -8.48
N SER A 127 -2.46 -10.99 -8.98
CA SER A 127 -3.60 -10.84 -9.88
C SER A 127 -4.59 -11.98 -9.66
N GLY A 128 -5.82 -11.83 -10.15
CA GLY A 128 -6.83 -12.90 -10.12
C GLY A 128 -6.50 -14.15 -10.97
N ARG A 129 -5.30 -14.20 -11.60
CA ARG A 129 -4.86 -15.33 -12.44
C ARG A 129 -3.86 -16.25 -11.74
N VAL A 130 -3.35 -15.87 -10.57
CA VAL A 130 -2.33 -16.63 -9.84
C VAL A 130 -2.97 -17.25 -8.60
N HIS A 131 -2.98 -18.58 -8.53
CA HIS A 131 -3.55 -19.30 -7.40
C HIS A 131 -2.51 -19.66 -6.32
N ARG A 132 -1.24 -19.89 -6.71
CA ARG A 132 -0.15 -20.25 -5.79
C ARG A 132 1.16 -19.64 -6.26
N LEU A 133 1.99 -19.20 -5.32
CA LEU A 133 3.36 -18.72 -5.52
C LEU A 133 4.30 -19.52 -4.60
N TRP A 134 5.45 -19.91 -5.11
CA TRP A 134 6.47 -20.70 -4.39
C TRP A 134 7.83 -20.03 -4.54
N ILE A 135 8.65 -20.07 -3.49
CA ILE A 135 10.02 -19.53 -3.44
C ILE A 135 10.99 -20.67 -3.20
#